data_AF-A0A640D2W8-F1
#
_entry.id   AF-A0A640D2W8-F1
#
_cell.length_a   1.000
_cell.length_b   1.000
_cell.length_c   1.000
_cell.angle_alpha   90.00
_cell.angle_beta   90.00
_cell.angle_gamma   90.00
#
_symmetry.space_group_name_H-M   'P 1'
#
loop_
_entity.id
_entity.type
_entity.pdbx_description
1 polymer ?
#
loop_
_entity_poly.entity_id
_entity_poly.type
_entity_poly.pdbx_seq_one_letter_code
_entity_poly.pdbx_strand_id
1 'polypeptide(L)'
;MKKFLILFLALGLGYALASTTGAGLPWEGPLEQIKASLSGPVAFIMSILAIIGAGAGLIWGNEFSGFIKTLFYIVIVIALIVGANSFMSLFSTSGALI
;
A
#
# COMPACT_ATOMS: atom_id res chain seq x y z
N MET A 1 21.31 7.53 -43.32
CA MET A 1 20.38 8.10 -42.32
C MET A 1 19.69 7.03 -41.47
N LYS A 2 18.99 6.05 -42.06
CA LYS A 2 18.29 4.98 -41.31
C LYS A 2 19.20 4.17 -40.35
N LYS A 3 20.45 3.90 -40.74
CA LYS A 3 21.44 3.18 -39.91
C LYS A 3 21.86 3.94 -38.64
N PHE A 4 21.90 5.28 -38.68
CA PHE A 4 22.19 6.11 -37.51
C PHE A 4 21.00 6.21 -36.55
N LEU A 5 19.78 6.18 -37.08
CA LEU A 5 18.55 6.19 -36.28
C LEU A 5 18.38 4.89 -35.48
N ILE A 6 18.73 3.74 -36.08
CA ILE A 6 18.74 2.44 -35.40
C ILE A 6 19.80 2.41 -34.29
N LEU A 7 20.99 2.98 -34.53
CA LEU A 7 22.04 3.06 -33.52
C LEU A 7 21.67 3.98 -32.36
N PHE A 8 21.03 5.11 -32.65
CA PHE A 8 20.50 6.04 -31.64
C PHE A 8 19.37 5.41 -30.80
N LEU A 9 18.48 4.62 -31.43
CA LEU A 9 17.42 3.90 -30.73
C LEU A 9 17.97 2.76 -29.85
N ALA A 10 18.97 2.02 -30.36
CA ALA A 10 19.62 0.92 -29.63
C ALA A 10 20.43 1.43 -28.42
N LEU A 11 21.12 2.56 -28.56
CA LEU A 11 21.78 3.25 -27.45
C LEU A 11 20.74 3.82 -26.48
N GLY A 12 19.70 4.47 -27.01
CA GLY A 12 18.52 4.99 -26.30
C GLY A 12 17.86 4.02 -25.33
N LEU A 13 17.62 2.79 -25.80
CA LEU A 13 17.04 1.68 -25.04
C LEU A 13 17.92 1.27 -23.85
N GLY A 14 19.25 1.33 -23.98
CA GLY A 14 20.18 1.08 -22.88
C GLY A 14 20.10 2.12 -21.76
N TYR A 15 19.91 3.41 -22.10
CA TYR A 15 19.72 4.48 -21.11
C TYR A 15 18.33 4.42 -20.46
N ALA A 16 17.30 4.01 -21.20
CA ALA A 16 15.97 3.79 -20.65
C ALA A 16 15.97 2.60 -19.66
N LEU A 17 16.68 1.51 -19.98
CA LEU A 17 16.90 0.39 -19.05
C LEU A 17 17.77 0.79 -17.85
N ALA A 18 18.75 1.68 -18.03
CA ALA A 18 19.57 2.21 -16.93
C ALA A 18 18.78 3.10 -15.94
N SER A 19 17.68 3.73 -16.37
CA SER A 19 16.74 4.40 -15.45
C SER A 19 15.97 3.43 -14.54
N THR A 20 16.02 2.13 -14.86
CA THR A 20 15.37 1.06 -14.09
C THR A 20 16.36 0.15 -13.35
N THR A 21 17.67 0.31 -13.56
CA THR A 21 18.71 -0.55 -12.98
C THR A 21 19.86 0.28 -12.40
N GLY A 22 19.69 0.75 -11.16
CA GLY A 22 20.71 1.54 -10.46
C GLY A 22 20.49 1.55 -8.96
N ALA A 23 20.39 0.37 -8.36
CA ALA A 23 20.46 0.09 -6.92
C ALA A 23 19.88 1.18 -6.01
N GLY A 24 18.55 1.11 -5.79
CA GLY A 24 17.99 1.65 -4.54
C GLY A 24 18.91 1.20 -3.41
N LEU A 25 19.30 2.16 -2.57
CA LEU A 25 20.24 2.00 -1.47
C LEU A 25 19.99 0.65 -0.76
N PRO A 26 20.98 -0.06 -0.21
CA PRO A 26 20.79 -1.41 0.33
C PRO A 26 19.63 -1.55 1.35
N TRP A 27 19.23 -0.44 1.96
CA TRP A 27 18.09 -0.32 2.87
C TRP A 27 16.72 -0.11 2.19
N GLU A 28 16.66 0.33 0.93
CA GLU A 28 15.42 0.49 0.16
C GLU A 28 14.68 -0.84 0.00
N GLY A 29 15.38 -1.94 -0.28
CA GLY A 29 14.75 -3.27 -0.39
C GLY A 29 14.02 -3.70 0.90
N PRO A 30 14.70 -3.69 2.07
CA PRO A 30 14.05 -3.94 3.36
C PRO A 30 12.91 -2.96 3.68
N LEU A 31 13.06 -1.67 3.39
CA LEU A 31 12.00 -0.68 3.61
C LEU A 31 10.78 -0.92 2.72
N GLU A 32 11.01 -1.35 1.48
CA GLU A 32 9.96 -1.68 0.53
C GLU A 32 9.23 -2.98 0.92
N GLN A 33 9.96 -3.95 1.48
CA GLN A 33 9.37 -5.15 2.06
C GLN A 33 8.50 -4.85 3.29
N ILE A 34 8.90 -3.88 4.13
CA ILE A 34 8.08 -3.40 5.24
C ILE A 34 6.81 -2.71 4.71
N LYS A 35 6.94 -1.84 3.70
CA LYS A 35 5.80 -1.19 3.02
C LYS A 35 4.82 -2.23 2.46
N ALA A 36 5.33 -3.26 1.80
CA ALA A 36 4.52 -4.35 1.25
C ALA A 36 3.83 -5.17 2.35
N SER A 37 4.51 -5.39 3.48
CA SER A 37 3.94 -6.11 4.63
C SER A 37 2.83 -5.31 5.32
N LEU A 38 2.98 -4.00 5.40
CA LEU A 38 1.95 -3.08 5.92
C LEU A 38 0.72 -2.97 5.00
N SER A 39 0.89 -3.22 3.71
CA SER A 39 -0.18 -3.09 2.71
C SER A 39 -0.75 -4.46 2.29
N GLY A 40 -0.21 -5.55 2.84
CA GLY A 40 -0.52 -6.92 2.44
C GLY A 40 -1.82 -7.48 3.04
N PRO A 41 -2.19 -8.72 2.67
CA PRO A 41 -3.44 -9.35 3.12
C PRO A 41 -3.58 -9.46 4.65
N VAL A 42 -2.46 -9.60 5.36
CA VAL A 42 -2.45 -9.66 6.83
C VAL A 42 -2.90 -8.34 7.43
N ALA A 43 -2.43 -7.20 6.89
CA ALA A 43 -2.83 -5.88 7.36
C ALA A 43 -4.32 -5.61 7.09
N PHE A 44 -4.85 -6.13 5.98
CA PHE A 44 -6.28 -6.07 5.68
C PHE A 44 -7.12 -6.79 6.74
N ILE A 45 -6.77 -8.02 7.11
CA ILE A 45 -7.50 -8.78 8.16
C ILE A 45 -7.44 -8.04 9.50
N MET A 46 -6.26 -7.51 9.86
CA MET A 46 -6.11 -6.71 11.08
C MET A 46 -6.97 -5.43 11.06
N SER A 47 -7.11 -4.79 9.88
CA SER A 47 -7.97 -3.61 9.73
C SER A 47 -9.44 -3.94 10.00
N ILE A 48 -9.92 -5.09 9.52
CA ILE A 48 -11.30 -5.55 9.76
C ILE A 48 -11.52 -5.83 11.24
N LEU A 49 -10.59 -6.54 11.88
CA LEU A 49 -10.65 -6.83 13.32
C LEU A 49 -10.66 -5.54 14.16
N ALA A 50 -9.83 -4.56 13.78
CA ALA A 50 -9.77 -3.27 14.44
C ALA A 50 -11.09 -2.49 14.29
N ILE A 51 -11.71 -2.50 13.11
CA ILE A 51 -13.02 -1.85 12.88
C ILE A 51 -14.11 -2.51 13.75
N ILE A 52 -14.16 -3.83 13.78
CA ILE A 52 -15.16 -4.57 14.57
C ILE A 52 -14.95 -4.31 16.07
N GLY A 53 -13.70 -4.40 16.55
CA GLY A 53 -13.37 -4.19 17.96
C GLY A 53 -13.62 -2.75 18.42
N ALA A 54 -13.22 -1.76 17.61
CA ALA A 54 -13.44 -0.35 17.93
C ALA A 54 -14.92 0.04 17.82
N GLY A 55 -15.64 -0.48 16.82
CA GLY A 55 -17.08 -0.25 16.67
C GLY A 55 -17.88 -0.84 17.83
N ALA A 56 -17.58 -2.08 18.22
CA ALA A 56 -18.11 -2.71 19.43
C ALA A 56 -17.81 -1.88 20.68
N GLY A 57 -16.55 -1.44 20.83
CA GLY A 57 -16.12 -0.59 21.93
C GLY A 57 -16.85 0.75 22.00
N LEU A 58 -17.21 1.36 20.86
CA LEU A 58 -17.97 2.61 20.84
C LEU A 58 -19.45 2.43 21.19
N ILE A 59 -20.07 1.33 20.75
CA ILE A 59 -21.50 1.03 21.05
C ILE A 59 -21.69 0.79 22.55
N TRP A 60 -20.82 0.00 23.17
CA TRP A 60 -20.91 -0.32 24.59
C TRP A 60 -20.16 0.67 25.49
N GLY A 61 -19.34 1.54 24.91
CA GLY A 61 -18.45 2.46 25.59
C GLY A 61 -19.09 3.75 26.10
N ASN A 62 -20.40 3.76 26.44
CA ASN A 62 -21.06 4.98 26.88
C ASN A 62 -20.36 5.63 28.09
N GLU A 63 -19.78 4.80 28.97
CA GLU A 63 -19.02 5.16 30.16
C GLU A 63 -17.53 5.47 29.90
N PHE A 64 -17.04 5.27 28.67
CA PHE A 64 -15.65 5.60 28.36
C PHE A 64 -15.43 7.12 28.39
N SER A 65 -14.29 7.50 28.96
CA SER A 65 -13.76 8.87 28.89
C SER A 65 -13.73 9.36 27.44
N GLY A 66 -13.99 10.66 27.23
CA GLY A 66 -13.94 11.28 25.90
C GLY A 66 -12.62 11.02 25.16
N PHE A 67 -11.51 10.87 25.88
CA PHE A 67 -10.22 10.49 25.31
C PHE A 67 -10.21 9.09 24.66
N ILE A 68 -10.80 8.10 25.34
CA ILE A 68 -10.87 6.71 24.85
C ILE A 68 -11.78 6.63 23.62
N LYS A 69 -12.91 7.36 23.61
CA LYS A 69 -13.79 7.45 22.43
C LYS A 69 -13.04 8.03 21.24
N THR A 70 -12.25 9.09 21.43
CA THR A 70 -11.40 9.68 20.38
C THR A 70 -10.36 8.70 19.84
N LEU A 71 -9.72 7.91 20.71
CA LEU A 71 -8.80 6.85 20.29
C LEU A 71 -9.48 5.82 19.38
N PHE A 72 -10.68 5.35 19.74
CA PHE A 72 -11.44 4.43 18.88
C PHE A 72 -11.75 5.04 17.51
N TYR A 73 -12.12 6.32 17.45
CA TYR A 73 -12.33 6.99 16.17
C TYR A 73 -11.06 7.06 15.32
N ILE A 74 -9.91 7.37 15.92
CA ILE A 74 -8.61 7.39 15.20
C ILE A 74 -8.28 6.00 14.65
N VAL A 75 -8.46 4.95 15.47
CA VAL A 75 -8.21 3.57 15.05
C VAL A 75 -9.12 3.17 13.88
N ILE A 76 -10.40 3.55 13.91
CA ILE A 76 -11.34 3.30 12.81
C ILE A 76 -10.90 3.99 11.52
N VAL A 77 -10.49 5.26 11.59
CA VAL A 77 -10.03 6.00 10.39
C VAL A 77 -8.79 5.34 9.79
N ILE A 78 -7.80 4.97 10.61
CA ILE A 78 -6.59 4.29 10.14
C ILE A 78 -6.94 2.95 9.51
N ALA A 79 -7.80 2.16 10.15
CA ALA A 79 -8.21 0.86 9.64
C ALA A 79 -8.97 0.96 8.31
N LEU A 80 -9.82 1.98 8.12
CA LEU A 80 -10.48 2.21 6.83
C LEU A 80 -9.50 2.58 5.71
N ILE A 81 -8.49 3.41 6.00
CA ILE A 81 -7.46 3.78 5.02
C ILE A 81 -6.63 2.55 4.59
N VAL A 82 -6.23 1.72 5.55
CA VAL A 82 -5.48 0.48 5.27
C VAL A 82 -6.36 -0.50 4.50
N GLY A 83 -7.61 -0.68 4.93
CA GLY A 83 -8.59 -1.55 4.28
C GLY A 83 -8.88 -1.15 2.82
N ALA A 84 -8.99 0.16 2.56
CA ALA A 84 -9.23 0.69 1.22
C ALA A 84 -8.09 0.40 0.24
N ASN A 85 -6.83 0.50 0.68
CA ASN A 85 -5.67 0.18 -0.15
C ASN A 85 -5.68 -1.29 -0.61
N SER A 86 -5.95 -2.21 0.31
CA SER A 86 -6.06 -3.64 -0.02
C SER A 86 -7.32 -3.94 -0.85
N PHE A 87 -8.44 -3.25 -0.62
CA PHE A 87 -9.65 -3.38 -1.44
C PHE A 87 -9.37 -2.99 -2.90
N MET A 88 -8.70 -1.86 -3.15
CA MET A 88 -8.36 -1.43 -4.52
C MET A 88 -7.44 -2.43 -5.24
N SER A 89 -6.53 -3.09 -4.52
CA SER A 89 -5.67 -4.15 -5.06
C SER A 89 -6.47 -5.34 -5.64
N LEU A 90 -7.61 -5.71 -5.02
CA LEU A 90 -8.48 -6.78 -5.50
C LEU A 90 -9.08 -6.47 -6.88
N PHE A 91 -9.46 -5.21 -7.12
CA PHE A 91 -10.02 -4.77 -8.40
C PHE A 91 -8.95 -4.52 -9.45
N SER A 92 -7.76 -4.05 -9.05
CA SER A 92 -6.61 -3.92 -9.97
C SER A 92 -6.14 -5.27 -10.51
N THR A 93 -6.19 -6.33 -9.69
CA THR A 93 -5.81 -7.68 -10.13
C THR A 93 -6.89 -8.30 -11.02
N SER A 94 -8.16 -8.07 -10.71
CA SER A 94 -9.28 -8.58 -11.52
C SER A 94 -9.41 -7.87 -12.88
N GLY A 95 -9.01 -6.60 -12.97
CA GLY A 95 -8.98 -5.85 -14.24
C GLY A 95 -7.82 -6.22 -15.18
N ALA A 96 -6.80 -6.93 -14.69
CA ALA A 96 -5.67 -7.38 -15.51
C ALA A 96 -5.86 -8.79 -16.11
N LEU A 97 -6.92 -9.50 -15.71
CA LEU A 97 -7.22 -10.88 -16.13
C LEU A 97 -8.29 -10.97 -17.23
N ILE A 98 -8.69 -9.83 -17.78
CA ILE A 98 -9.65 -9.68 -18.90
C ILE A 98 -9.00 -8.79 -19.94
#